data_AF-A0A838SLX8-F1
#
_entry.id   AF-A0A838SLX8-F1
#
_cell.length_a   1.000
_cell.length_b   1.000
_cell.length_c   1.000
_cell.angle_alpha   90.00
_cell.angle_beta   90.00
_cell.angle_gamma   90.00
#
_symmetry.space_group_name_H-M   'P 1'
#
loop_
_entity.id
_entity.type
_entity.pdbx_description
1 polymer ?
#
loop_
_entity_poly.entity_id
_entity_poly.type
_entity_poly.pdbx_seq_one_letter_code
_entity_poly.pdbx_strand_id
1 'polypeptide(L)'
;MTGPRLAQRRGRRLLSVALALASSWWLAGPAQAHEFGDTPYKYVLRAAAQHDGECSTLTGNKLAALMLSITWPETIGDSDDYSPSPMTMGRADDDADLYFGLQQDGPLRRAFWHPGIGMWQLDDSGVGSDMAKSRFNSRGSARRVADILADRYCTSQSLSYVYAYWYACGNGSCATNYRELYDEATDGLQHLSTDNKVGRFGGSKRHRCSFPGSTTTFRCLFVNWYRAQGATSSWTGDRDGTPPLAKPYYVFRTKGETYSYEWRVWLSADTGFPTSVGMRRTYGVNSRTELLYSDSVSICDVDRDVCS
;
A
#
# COMPACT_ATOMS: atom_id res chain seq x y z
N MET A 1 69.13 6.18 -81.34
CA MET A 1 69.06 4.75 -81.69
C MET A 1 69.61 3.94 -80.51
N THR A 2 69.08 2.72 -80.32
CA THR A 2 69.34 1.71 -79.27
C THR A 2 68.93 2.02 -77.82
N GLY A 3 67.89 1.31 -77.33
CA GLY A 3 67.39 1.28 -75.93
C GLY A 3 68.18 0.31 -75.02
N PRO A 4 67.59 -0.41 -74.04
CA PRO A 4 66.36 -0.22 -73.23
C PRO A 4 66.64 -0.36 -71.70
N ARG A 5 65.57 -0.44 -70.89
CA ARG A 5 65.41 -0.84 -69.44
C ARG A 5 64.73 0.30 -68.65
N LEU A 6 63.81 0.10 -67.71
CA LEU A 6 63.42 -1.05 -66.90
C LEU A 6 61.99 -0.80 -66.36
N ALA A 7 61.21 -1.87 -66.23
CA ALA A 7 59.86 -1.86 -65.67
C ALA A 7 59.86 -1.56 -64.17
N GLN A 8 58.88 -0.77 -63.71
CA GLN A 8 58.48 -0.77 -62.29
C GLN A 8 56.99 -0.45 -62.15
N ARG A 9 56.19 -1.52 -62.02
CA ARG A 9 54.79 -1.48 -61.59
C ARG A 9 54.75 -1.05 -60.12
N ARG A 10 54.23 0.15 -59.83
CA ARG A 10 53.84 0.53 -58.46
C ARG A 10 52.45 0.00 -58.16
N GLY A 11 52.39 -0.98 -57.25
CA GLY A 11 51.15 -1.51 -56.69
C GLY A 11 50.45 -0.47 -55.83
N ARG A 12 49.14 -0.29 -56.07
CA ARG A 12 48.22 0.44 -55.20
C ARG A 12 48.06 -0.35 -53.89
N ARG A 13 48.54 0.22 -52.77
CA ARG A 13 48.13 -0.22 -51.43
C ARG A 13 46.86 0.54 -51.06
N LEU A 14 45.74 -0.17 -51.04
CA LEU A 14 44.49 0.28 -50.44
C LEU A 14 44.71 0.37 -48.92
N LEU A 15 44.39 1.54 -48.35
CA LEU A 15 44.19 1.71 -46.92
C LEU A 15 42.92 0.94 -46.54
N SER A 16 43.06 -0.16 -45.82
CA SER A 16 41.98 -0.74 -45.03
C SER A 16 42.02 -0.11 -43.65
N VAL A 17 41.25 0.97 -43.46
CA VAL A 17 40.89 1.45 -42.12
C VAL A 17 39.87 0.47 -41.56
N ALA A 18 40.33 -0.49 -40.77
CA ALA A 18 39.45 -1.34 -39.97
C ALA A 18 38.98 -0.51 -38.77
N LEU A 19 37.80 0.10 -38.89
CA LEU A 19 37.07 0.67 -37.76
C LEU A 19 36.51 -0.51 -36.95
N ALA A 20 37.21 -0.92 -35.89
CA ALA A 20 36.65 -1.81 -34.89
C ALA A 20 35.59 -1.03 -34.11
N LEU A 21 34.33 -1.19 -34.49
CA LEU A 21 33.19 -0.82 -33.67
C LEU A 21 33.20 -1.74 -32.44
N ALA A 22 33.85 -1.29 -31.37
CA ALA A 22 33.59 -1.80 -30.04
C ALA A 22 32.16 -1.39 -29.71
N SER A 23 31.20 -2.27 -30.01
CA SER A 23 29.87 -2.20 -29.45
C SER A 23 30.05 -2.34 -27.94
N SER A 24 29.97 -1.22 -27.24
CA SER A 24 29.79 -1.20 -25.80
C SER A 24 28.42 -1.80 -25.54
N TRP A 25 28.37 -3.10 -25.28
CA TRP A 25 27.27 -3.72 -24.58
C TRP A 25 27.29 -3.07 -23.21
N TRP A 26 26.55 -1.97 -23.06
CA TRP A 26 26.08 -1.58 -21.76
C TRP A 26 25.28 -2.79 -21.27
N LEU A 27 25.89 -3.58 -20.39
CA LEU A 27 25.15 -4.46 -19.51
C LEU A 27 24.11 -3.54 -18.88
N ALA A 28 22.87 -3.62 -19.35
CA ALA A 28 21.76 -3.10 -18.59
C ALA A 28 21.96 -3.67 -17.19
N GLY A 29 22.09 -2.79 -16.19
CA GLY A 29 22.08 -3.23 -14.81
C GLY A 29 20.87 -4.16 -14.60
N PRO A 30 20.90 -5.04 -13.58
CA PRO A 30 19.72 -5.84 -13.27
C PRO A 30 18.48 -4.93 -13.26
N ALA A 31 17.39 -5.40 -13.88
CA ALA A 31 16.12 -4.71 -13.87
C ALA A 31 15.82 -4.22 -12.44
N GLN A 32 15.33 -2.98 -12.32
CA GLN A 32 15.05 -2.39 -11.00
C GLN A 32 14.16 -3.37 -10.23
N ALA A 33 14.60 -3.76 -9.04
CA ALA A 33 13.84 -4.65 -8.18
C ALA A 33 12.81 -3.83 -7.42
N HIS A 34 11.56 -4.29 -7.42
CA HIS A 34 10.53 -3.79 -6.53
C HIS A 34 11.02 -3.89 -5.08
N GLU A 35 10.90 -2.82 -4.30
CA GLU A 35 11.21 -2.86 -2.86
C GLU A 35 9.92 -3.10 -2.05
N PHE A 36 9.96 -3.99 -1.06
CA PHE A 36 8.83 -4.23 -0.18
C PHE A 36 9.26 -4.43 1.28
N GLY A 37 8.42 -4.04 2.24
CA GLY A 37 8.78 -4.21 3.65
C GLY A 37 9.06 -5.67 4.05
N ASP A 38 10.18 -5.93 4.71
CA ASP A 38 10.60 -7.29 5.12
C ASP A 38 9.54 -7.99 6.01
N THR A 39 9.02 -7.27 7.01
CA THR A 39 7.98 -7.81 7.89
C THR A 39 6.65 -8.04 7.15
N PRO A 40 6.10 -7.06 6.40
CA PRO A 40 4.98 -7.30 5.51
C PRO A 40 5.18 -8.46 4.52
N TYR A 41 6.35 -8.58 3.88
CA TYR A 41 6.66 -9.63 2.92
C TYR A 41 6.47 -11.02 3.52
N LYS A 42 7.01 -11.24 4.74
CA LYS A 42 6.84 -12.50 5.48
C LYS A 42 5.37 -12.81 5.77
N TYR A 43 4.52 -11.80 5.96
CA TYR A 43 3.08 -12.02 6.14
C TYR A 43 2.36 -12.34 4.84
N VAL A 44 2.79 -11.77 3.71
CA VAL A 44 2.29 -12.15 2.38
C VAL A 44 2.59 -13.61 2.11
N LEU A 45 3.87 -14.03 2.19
CA LEU A 45 4.27 -15.42 1.98
C LEU A 45 3.47 -16.39 2.87
N ARG A 46 3.32 -16.03 4.15
CA ARG A 46 2.60 -16.87 5.11
C ARG A 46 1.11 -16.96 4.83
N ALA A 47 0.48 -15.87 4.39
CA ALA A 47 -0.94 -15.86 4.06
C ALA A 47 -1.18 -16.64 2.75
N ALA A 48 -0.36 -16.38 1.73
CA ALA A 48 -0.45 -17.06 0.44
C ALA A 48 -0.29 -18.59 0.56
N ALA A 49 0.67 -19.05 1.38
CA ALA A 49 0.89 -20.47 1.63
C ALA A 49 -0.30 -21.19 2.29
N GLN A 50 -1.31 -20.49 2.82
CA GLN A 50 -2.52 -21.11 3.37
C GLN A 50 -3.48 -21.60 2.28
N HIS A 51 -3.31 -21.13 1.05
CA HIS A 51 -4.15 -21.42 -0.12
C HIS A 51 -3.36 -22.22 -1.18
N ASP A 52 -2.21 -22.77 -0.81
CA ASP A 52 -1.39 -23.59 -1.71
C ASP A 52 -2.16 -24.83 -2.14
N GLY A 53 -2.33 -25.01 -3.45
CA GLY A 53 -3.09 -26.12 -4.01
C GLY A 53 -4.61 -26.03 -3.83
N GLU A 54 -5.17 -24.89 -3.42
CA GLU A 54 -6.63 -24.72 -3.27
C GLU A 54 -7.37 -24.95 -4.60
N CYS A 55 -6.73 -24.59 -5.72
CA CYS A 55 -7.09 -25.07 -7.04
C CYS A 55 -5.83 -25.48 -7.83
N SER A 56 -6.02 -26.27 -8.89
CA SER A 56 -4.95 -27.04 -9.56
C SER A 56 -3.73 -26.26 -10.05
N THR A 57 -3.81 -24.93 -10.15
CA THR A 57 -2.75 -24.08 -10.70
C THR A 57 -2.30 -22.96 -9.74
N LEU A 58 -2.91 -22.87 -8.55
CA LEU A 58 -2.61 -21.84 -7.56
C LEU A 58 -1.59 -22.37 -6.56
N THR A 59 -0.38 -21.83 -6.62
CA THR A 59 0.69 -22.09 -5.64
C THR A 59 0.81 -20.92 -4.66
N GLY A 60 1.45 -21.16 -3.51
CA GLY A 60 1.74 -20.10 -2.54
C GLY A 60 2.57 -18.96 -3.14
N ASN A 61 3.54 -19.26 -4.01
CA ASN A 61 4.36 -18.22 -4.66
C ASN A 61 3.56 -17.42 -5.69
N LYS A 62 2.72 -18.10 -6.49
CA LYS A 62 1.82 -17.42 -7.42
C LYS A 62 0.86 -16.48 -6.69
N LEU A 63 0.22 -16.95 -5.62
CA LEU A 63 -0.67 -16.11 -4.82
C LEU A 63 0.09 -14.95 -4.16
N ALA A 64 1.30 -15.19 -3.66
CA ALA A 64 2.14 -14.12 -3.12
C ALA A 64 2.47 -13.04 -4.16
N ALA A 65 2.81 -13.42 -5.40
CA ALA A 65 3.02 -12.47 -6.49
C ALA A 65 1.75 -11.68 -6.81
N LEU A 66 0.59 -12.36 -6.86
CA LEU A 66 -0.70 -11.70 -7.07
C LEU A 66 -0.99 -10.66 -5.98
N MET A 67 -0.68 -11.00 -4.71
CA MET A 67 -0.87 -10.10 -3.58
C MET A 67 0.07 -8.91 -3.61
N LEU A 68 1.34 -9.12 -3.94
CA LEU A 68 2.36 -8.06 -3.96
C LEU A 68 2.06 -7.05 -5.06
N SER A 69 1.73 -7.51 -6.27
CA SER A 69 1.61 -6.66 -7.47
C SER A 69 0.58 -5.54 -7.37
N ILE A 70 -0.38 -5.66 -6.45
CA ILE A 70 -1.39 -4.64 -6.13
C ILE A 70 -0.78 -3.43 -5.41
N THR A 71 0.25 -3.64 -4.58
CA THR A 71 0.63 -2.67 -3.56
C THR A 71 1.32 -1.41 -4.10
N TRP A 72 2.17 -1.52 -5.12
CA TRP A 72 2.81 -0.37 -5.76
C TRP A 72 1.83 0.57 -6.48
N PRO A 73 0.94 0.09 -7.37
CA PRO A 73 -0.02 0.97 -8.04
C PRO A 73 -0.99 1.60 -7.03
N GLU A 74 -1.41 0.85 -6.01
CA GLU A 74 -2.33 1.34 -4.98
C GLU A 74 -1.70 2.34 -4.00
N THR A 75 -0.38 2.27 -3.76
CA THR A 75 0.25 3.10 -2.71
C THR A 75 1.19 4.16 -3.24
N ILE A 76 1.78 3.99 -4.41
CA ILE A 76 2.86 4.87 -4.91
C ILE A 76 2.82 5.11 -6.41
N GLY A 77 1.75 4.70 -7.10
CA GLY A 77 1.58 4.95 -8.53
C GLY A 77 2.68 4.29 -9.37
N ASP A 78 3.03 3.05 -9.04
CA ASP A 78 4.05 2.25 -9.73
C ASP A 78 5.49 2.78 -9.61
N SER A 79 5.80 3.61 -8.60
CA SER A 79 7.19 3.94 -8.27
C SER A 79 7.89 2.77 -7.58
N ASP A 80 9.06 2.39 -8.08
CA ASP A 80 9.89 1.33 -7.48
C ASP A 80 10.88 1.85 -6.43
N ASP A 81 10.90 3.16 -6.19
CA ASP A 81 11.88 3.82 -5.32
C ASP A 81 11.58 3.66 -3.83
N TYR A 82 10.39 3.14 -3.49
CA TYR A 82 9.93 3.06 -2.11
C TYR A 82 9.12 1.80 -1.84
N SER A 83 9.36 1.20 -0.67
CA SER A 83 8.50 0.16 -0.14
C SER A 83 7.07 0.65 0.18
N PRO A 84 5.99 -0.02 -0.27
CA PRO A 84 4.61 0.28 0.11
C PRO A 84 4.39 0.33 1.64
N SER A 85 3.72 1.38 2.12
CA SER A 85 3.49 1.57 3.55
C SER A 85 2.21 0.88 4.06
N PRO A 86 2.25 0.12 5.16
CA PRO A 86 1.02 -0.26 5.86
C PRO A 86 0.25 0.93 6.44
N MET A 87 0.83 2.13 6.53
CA MET A 87 0.15 3.36 6.99
C MET A 87 -0.36 4.22 5.84
N THR A 88 -0.36 3.72 4.60
CA THR A 88 -0.93 4.45 3.46
C THR A 88 -2.37 4.87 3.72
N MET A 89 -2.70 6.11 3.38
CA MET A 89 -4.04 6.70 3.51
C MET A 89 -4.52 7.18 2.14
N GLY A 90 -5.62 6.63 1.64
CA GLY A 90 -6.18 6.96 0.34
C GLY A 90 -6.63 8.41 0.26
N ARG A 91 -6.38 9.05 -0.88
CA ARG A 91 -6.72 10.44 -1.20
C ARG A 91 -7.43 10.59 -2.55
N ALA A 92 -7.98 9.51 -3.08
CA ALA A 92 -8.83 9.59 -4.26
C ALA A 92 -10.21 10.21 -3.90
N ASP A 93 -10.65 10.06 -2.65
CA ASP A 93 -11.96 10.52 -2.18
C ASP A 93 -11.88 11.87 -1.47
N ASP A 94 -12.68 12.83 -1.93
CA ASP A 94 -12.84 14.15 -1.30
C ASP A 94 -14.30 14.51 -0.99
N ASP A 95 -15.18 13.50 -0.95
CA ASP A 95 -16.60 13.64 -0.60
C ASP A 95 -16.79 14.39 0.73
N ALA A 96 -17.80 15.26 0.78
CA ALA A 96 -18.11 16.05 1.97
C ALA A 96 -18.41 15.17 3.21
N ASP A 97 -19.02 14.00 3.00
CA ASP A 97 -19.35 13.03 4.05
C ASP A 97 -18.12 12.45 4.77
N LEU A 98 -16.93 12.58 4.19
CA LEU A 98 -15.69 12.10 4.80
C LEU A 98 -15.06 13.12 5.77
N TYR A 99 -15.54 14.36 5.77
CA TYR A 99 -15.10 15.40 6.71
C TYR A 99 -15.94 15.37 7.97
N PHE A 100 -15.30 15.55 9.13
CA PHE A 100 -16.02 15.65 10.39
C PHE A 100 -17.09 16.75 10.34
N GLY A 101 -18.35 16.36 10.57
CA GLY A 101 -19.48 17.28 10.57
C GLY A 101 -19.78 17.90 9.20
N LEU A 102 -19.36 17.26 8.10
CA LEU A 102 -19.49 17.76 6.73
C LEU A 102 -18.72 19.07 6.48
N GLN A 103 -17.76 19.41 7.35
CA GLN A 103 -17.02 20.65 7.29
C GLN A 103 -15.72 20.46 6.50
N GLN A 104 -15.76 20.85 5.22
CA GLN A 104 -14.58 20.83 4.36
C GLN A 104 -13.56 21.88 4.77
N ASP A 105 -13.94 22.92 5.52
CA ASP A 105 -13.02 24.00 5.95
C ASP A 105 -12.95 24.14 7.47
N GLY A 106 -12.01 24.96 7.93
CA GLY A 106 -11.89 25.34 9.33
C GLY A 106 -10.98 24.42 10.17
N PRO A 107 -11.00 24.59 11.51
CA PRO A 107 -10.01 23.97 12.39
C PRO A 107 -10.09 22.44 12.42
N LEU A 108 -11.25 21.86 12.10
CA LEU A 108 -11.49 20.42 12.11
C LEU A 108 -11.39 19.77 10.71
N ARG A 109 -11.03 20.51 9.65
CA ARG A 109 -10.91 19.98 8.27
C ARG A 109 -10.10 18.68 8.18
N ARG A 110 -9.11 18.52 9.05
CA ARG A 110 -8.20 17.37 9.08
C ARG A 110 -8.62 16.25 10.04
N ALA A 111 -9.81 16.34 10.63
CA ALA A 111 -10.54 15.20 11.14
C ALA A 111 -11.26 14.55 9.95
N PHE A 112 -10.45 13.91 9.09
CA PHE A 112 -10.90 13.39 7.79
C PHE A 112 -10.84 11.87 7.78
N TRP A 113 -11.90 11.26 7.25
CA TRP A 113 -12.00 9.82 7.12
C TRP A 113 -11.47 9.35 5.76
N HIS A 114 -10.26 8.79 5.76
CA HIS A 114 -9.75 8.07 4.59
C HIS A 114 -10.45 6.70 4.45
N PRO A 115 -11.27 6.44 3.41
CA PRO A 115 -11.99 5.18 3.27
C PRO A 115 -11.05 4.03 2.91
N GLY A 116 -10.22 4.19 1.87
CA GLY A 116 -9.13 3.29 1.52
C GLY A 116 -7.90 3.53 2.40
N ILE A 117 -7.44 2.50 3.11
CA ILE A 117 -6.24 2.59 3.96
C ILE A 117 -5.41 1.31 3.92
N GLY A 118 -4.14 1.45 4.27
CA GLY A 118 -3.16 0.36 4.29
C GLY A 118 -2.59 0.04 2.92
N MET A 119 -1.67 -0.93 2.88
CA MET A 119 -0.83 -1.16 1.71
C MET A 119 -1.56 -1.78 0.50
N TRP A 120 -2.78 -2.28 0.69
CA TRP A 120 -3.68 -2.76 -0.36
C TRP A 120 -4.90 -1.83 -0.55
N GLN A 121 -4.86 -0.63 0.03
CA GLN A 121 -5.96 0.35 -0.03
C GLN A 121 -7.33 -0.29 0.24
N LEU A 122 -7.44 -1.03 1.34
CA LEU A 122 -8.68 -1.77 1.64
C LEU A 122 -9.80 -0.80 2.00
N ASP A 123 -10.63 -0.50 1.00
CA ASP A 123 -11.76 0.43 1.09
C ASP A 123 -12.89 -0.14 1.96
N ASP A 124 -13.53 0.73 2.75
CA ASP A 124 -14.63 0.32 3.62
C ASP A 124 -16.00 0.16 2.92
N SER A 125 -16.11 0.53 1.64
CA SER A 125 -17.22 0.14 0.77
C SER A 125 -17.01 -1.21 0.06
N GLY A 126 -15.79 -1.76 0.14
CA GLY A 126 -15.40 -2.96 -0.59
C GLY A 126 -14.82 -4.04 0.31
N VAL A 127 -13.66 -4.54 -0.08
CA VAL A 127 -12.99 -5.69 0.56
C VAL A 127 -12.52 -5.44 1.99
N GLY A 128 -12.45 -4.17 2.43
CA GLY A 128 -12.12 -3.74 3.79
C GLY A 128 -13.33 -3.38 4.66
N SER A 129 -14.56 -3.62 4.20
CA SER A 129 -15.79 -3.16 4.86
C SER A 129 -16.00 -3.68 6.28
N ASP A 130 -15.44 -4.82 6.66
CA ASP A 130 -15.50 -5.39 8.02
C ASP A 130 -14.19 -5.22 8.82
N MET A 131 -13.30 -4.34 8.36
CA MET A 131 -11.98 -4.14 8.95
C MET A 131 -11.78 -2.74 9.53
N ALA A 132 -11.27 -2.65 10.75
CA ALA A 132 -10.86 -1.38 11.37
C ALA A 132 -9.33 -1.24 11.31
N LYS A 133 -8.67 -1.16 12.47
CA LYS A 133 -7.20 -1.15 12.63
C LYS A 133 -6.46 -2.31 11.96
N SER A 134 -7.16 -3.37 11.57
CA SER A 134 -6.57 -4.49 10.84
C SER A 134 -6.11 -4.09 9.43
N ARG A 135 -6.65 -3.03 8.84
CA ARG A 135 -6.23 -2.53 7.52
C ARG A 135 -4.81 -1.95 7.53
N PHE A 136 -4.42 -1.31 8.64
CA PHE A 136 -3.04 -0.87 8.91
C PHE A 136 -2.08 -1.98 9.32
N ASN A 137 -2.59 -3.17 9.61
CA ASN A 137 -1.81 -4.31 10.10
C ASN A 137 -1.53 -5.25 8.93
N SER A 138 -0.30 -5.23 8.41
CA SER A 138 0.07 -6.06 7.25
C SER A 138 -0.24 -7.55 7.42
N ARG A 139 -0.21 -8.10 8.64
CA ARG A 139 -0.65 -9.49 8.90
C ARG A 139 -2.15 -9.71 8.68
N GLY A 140 -2.97 -8.76 9.12
CA GLY A 140 -4.42 -8.85 8.99
C GLY A 140 -4.86 -8.63 7.54
N SER A 141 -4.32 -7.58 6.93
CA SER A 141 -4.58 -7.25 5.53
C SER A 141 -4.08 -8.33 4.57
N ALA A 142 -2.87 -8.87 4.76
CA ALA A 142 -2.36 -9.94 3.89
C ALA A 142 -3.28 -11.18 3.88
N ARG A 143 -3.80 -11.60 5.05
CA ARG A 143 -4.77 -12.71 5.13
C ARG A 143 -6.03 -12.42 4.34
N ARG A 144 -6.64 -11.25 4.57
CA ARG A 144 -7.86 -10.85 3.87
C ARG A 144 -7.66 -10.83 2.35
N VAL A 145 -6.53 -10.28 1.90
CA VAL A 145 -6.20 -10.19 0.47
C VAL A 145 -5.92 -11.56 -0.12
N ALA A 146 -5.22 -12.44 0.61
CA ALA A 146 -5.00 -13.82 0.18
C ALA A 146 -6.32 -14.58 -0.01
N ASP A 147 -7.23 -14.51 0.98
CA ASP A 147 -8.57 -15.13 0.91
C ASP A 147 -9.32 -14.70 -0.35
N ILE A 148 -9.32 -13.39 -0.64
CA ILE A 148 -10.02 -12.82 -1.79
C ILE A 148 -9.38 -13.24 -3.11
N LEU A 149 -8.05 -13.10 -3.24
CA LEU A 149 -7.38 -13.39 -4.49
C LEU A 149 -7.38 -14.89 -4.81
N ALA A 150 -7.28 -15.75 -3.80
CA ALA A 150 -7.40 -17.20 -3.98
C ALA A 150 -8.78 -17.58 -4.54
N ASP A 151 -9.87 -17.13 -3.88
CA ASP A 151 -11.24 -17.37 -4.32
C ASP A 151 -11.47 -16.88 -5.77
N ARG A 152 -11.01 -15.66 -6.06
CA ARG A 152 -11.16 -15.08 -7.41
C ARG A 152 -10.34 -15.82 -8.46
N TYR A 153 -9.09 -16.18 -8.16
CA TYR A 153 -8.22 -16.91 -9.08
C TYR A 153 -8.77 -18.30 -9.38
N CYS A 154 -9.26 -19.00 -8.36
CA CYS A 154 -9.87 -20.32 -8.53
C CYS A 154 -11.21 -20.26 -9.25
N THR A 155 -11.92 -19.12 -9.22
CA THR A 155 -13.09 -18.86 -10.06
C THR A 155 -12.70 -18.54 -11.51
N SER A 156 -11.69 -17.69 -11.71
CA SER A 156 -11.18 -17.30 -13.02
C SER A 156 -9.72 -16.86 -12.93
N GLN A 157 -8.88 -17.46 -13.76
CA GLN A 157 -7.46 -17.11 -13.85
C GLN A 157 -7.21 -15.83 -14.66
N SER A 158 -8.26 -15.16 -15.16
CA SER A 158 -8.12 -13.86 -15.81
C SER A 158 -7.66 -12.82 -14.80
N LEU A 159 -6.46 -12.25 -14.98
CA LEU A 159 -5.90 -11.26 -14.06
C LEU A 159 -6.79 -10.01 -13.91
N SER A 160 -7.51 -9.60 -14.97
CA SER A 160 -8.46 -8.49 -14.89
C SER A 160 -9.64 -8.82 -13.96
N TYR A 161 -10.08 -10.09 -13.93
CA TYR A 161 -11.08 -10.54 -12.98
C TYR A 161 -10.48 -10.61 -11.57
N VAL A 162 -9.32 -11.24 -11.40
CA VAL A 162 -8.65 -11.41 -10.10
C VAL A 162 -8.47 -10.05 -9.40
N TYR A 163 -8.04 -9.02 -10.13
CA TYR A 163 -7.79 -7.70 -9.58
C TYR A 163 -8.98 -6.73 -9.57
N ALA A 164 -10.18 -7.13 -10.00
CA ALA A 164 -11.29 -6.21 -10.24
C ALA A 164 -11.74 -5.37 -9.03
N TYR A 165 -11.33 -5.73 -7.81
CA TYR A 165 -11.61 -4.95 -6.59
C TYR A 165 -10.62 -3.82 -6.30
N TRP A 166 -9.50 -3.76 -7.02
CA TRP A 166 -8.46 -2.75 -6.85
C TRP A 166 -8.47 -1.80 -8.03
N TYR A 167 -8.88 -0.56 -7.77
CA TYR A 167 -9.07 0.45 -8.81
C TYR A 167 -7.76 0.72 -9.57
N ALA A 168 -6.62 0.78 -8.87
CA ALA A 168 -5.33 1.05 -9.48
C ALA A 168 -4.86 -0.08 -10.40
N CYS A 169 -5.49 -1.26 -10.34
CA CYS A 169 -5.21 -2.37 -11.24
C CYS A 169 -5.96 -2.29 -12.59
N GLY A 170 -6.92 -1.37 -12.74
CA GLY A 170 -7.81 -1.30 -13.91
C GLY A 170 -7.10 -1.01 -15.24
N ASN A 171 -5.93 -0.39 -15.21
CA ASN A 171 -5.11 -0.09 -16.39
C ASN A 171 -4.12 -1.21 -16.76
N GLY A 172 -4.07 -2.30 -15.97
CA GLY A 172 -3.14 -3.41 -16.17
C GLY A 172 -1.82 -3.32 -15.41
N SER A 173 -1.56 -2.27 -14.61
CA SER A 173 -0.32 -2.15 -13.80
C SER A 173 -0.08 -3.37 -12.92
N CYS A 174 -1.09 -3.83 -12.18
CA CYS A 174 -0.96 -5.02 -11.31
C CYS A 174 -0.66 -6.31 -12.09
N ALA A 175 -1.15 -6.44 -13.32
CA ALA A 175 -0.84 -7.58 -14.17
C ALA A 175 0.60 -7.52 -14.71
N THR A 176 1.12 -6.32 -14.97
CA THR A 176 2.52 -6.09 -15.33
C THR A 176 3.43 -6.46 -14.16
N ASN A 177 3.18 -5.88 -12.98
CA ASN A 177 3.93 -6.18 -11.76
C ASN A 177 3.90 -7.68 -11.41
N TYR A 178 2.76 -8.36 -11.60
CA TYR A 178 2.67 -9.81 -11.40
C TYR A 178 3.64 -10.60 -12.30
N ARG A 179 3.70 -10.26 -13.60
CA ARG A 179 4.60 -10.95 -14.55
C ARG A 179 6.07 -10.66 -14.28
N GLU A 180 6.37 -9.50 -13.71
CA GLU A 180 7.72 -9.15 -13.29
C GLU A 180 8.13 -9.93 -12.04
N LEU A 181 7.21 -10.09 -11.09
CA LEU A 181 7.46 -10.71 -9.79
C LEU A 181 7.38 -12.24 -9.81
N TYR A 182 6.68 -12.85 -10.77
CA TYR A 182 6.45 -14.30 -10.80
C TYR A 182 7.10 -14.94 -12.03
N ASP A 183 7.94 -15.95 -11.77
CA ASP A 183 8.49 -16.83 -12.80
C ASP A 183 7.69 -18.14 -12.84
N GLU A 184 6.93 -18.33 -13.92
CA GLU A 184 6.14 -19.55 -14.13
C GLU A 184 7.00 -20.81 -14.31
N ALA A 185 8.23 -20.69 -14.81
CA ALA A 185 9.09 -21.84 -15.09
C ALA A 185 9.68 -22.45 -13.82
N THR A 186 9.93 -21.62 -12.81
CA THR A 186 10.51 -22.03 -11.53
C THR A 186 9.52 -22.03 -10.38
N ASP A 187 8.28 -21.59 -10.61
CA ASP A 187 7.29 -21.28 -9.57
C ASP A 187 7.89 -20.38 -8.48
N GLY A 188 8.63 -19.35 -8.92
CA GLY A 188 9.48 -18.52 -8.07
C GLY A 188 9.03 -17.06 -8.00
N LEU A 189 9.29 -16.42 -6.86
CA LEU A 189 9.26 -14.96 -6.76
C LEU A 189 10.63 -14.39 -7.17
N GLN A 190 10.61 -13.34 -7.99
CA GLN A 190 11.80 -12.67 -8.51
C GLN A 190 11.66 -11.14 -8.48
N HIS A 191 12.73 -10.43 -8.80
CA HIS A 191 12.76 -8.96 -8.90
C HIS A 191 12.20 -8.22 -7.67
N LEU A 192 12.41 -8.78 -6.48
CA LEU A 192 11.95 -8.22 -5.22
C LEU A 192 13.13 -8.09 -4.25
N SER A 193 13.25 -6.92 -3.62
CA SER A 193 14.14 -6.67 -2.49
C SER A 193 13.33 -6.34 -1.24
N THR A 194 13.91 -6.54 -0.05
CA THR A 194 13.21 -6.31 1.22
C THR A 194 13.77 -5.13 2.00
N ASP A 195 12.87 -4.25 2.47
CA ASP A 195 13.18 -3.12 3.36
C ASP A 195 12.90 -3.48 4.82
N ASN A 196 13.95 -3.52 5.64
CA ASN A 196 13.82 -3.80 7.07
C ASN A 196 13.26 -2.62 7.90
N LYS A 197 13.10 -1.44 7.30
CA LYS A 197 12.55 -0.23 7.96
C LYS A 197 11.03 -0.22 7.99
N VAL A 198 10.36 -0.96 7.09
CA VAL A 198 8.91 -1.07 7.05
C VAL A 198 8.43 -2.22 7.94
N GLY A 199 7.90 -1.85 9.11
CA GLY A 199 7.34 -2.77 10.07
C GLY A 199 5.88 -3.12 9.80
N ARG A 200 5.33 -4.01 10.62
CA ARG A 200 3.95 -4.53 10.55
C ARG A 200 2.84 -3.45 10.43
N PHE A 201 3.05 -2.29 11.04
CA PHE A 201 2.06 -1.22 11.16
C PHE A 201 2.48 0.05 10.40
N GLY A 202 3.56 -0.02 9.62
CA GLY A 202 4.01 1.10 8.78
C GLY A 202 4.31 2.40 9.52
N GLY A 203 4.59 2.34 10.83
CA GLY A 203 4.79 3.51 11.69
C GLY A 203 3.71 3.74 12.74
N SER A 204 2.49 3.24 12.52
CA SER A 204 1.42 3.26 13.51
C SER A 204 1.81 2.50 14.78
N LYS A 205 1.34 2.97 15.94
CA LYS A 205 1.69 2.39 17.24
C LYS A 205 0.48 1.73 17.87
N ARG A 206 0.68 0.55 18.45
CA ARG A 206 -0.37 -0.10 19.26
C ARG A 206 -0.32 0.47 20.65
N HIS A 207 -1.49 0.89 21.14
CA HIS A 207 -1.66 1.43 22.48
C HIS A 207 -2.74 0.62 23.23
N ARG A 208 -2.75 0.78 24.55
CA ARG A 208 -3.89 0.48 25.42
C ARG A 208 -4.68 1.77 25.59
N CYS A 209 -5.95 1.73 25.24
CA CYS A 209 -6.88 2.82 25.48
C CYS A 209 -7.94 2.40 26.51
N SER A 210 -8.59 3.36 27.14
CA SER A 210 -9.79 3.16 27.96
C SER A 210 -10.83 4.23 27.63
N PHE A 211 -12.08 4.00 28.02
CA PHE A 211 -13.07 5.08 28.10
C PHE A 211 -12.86 5.85 29.42
N PRO A 212 -13.17 7.16 29.48
CA PRO A 212 -13.04 7.95 30.70
C PRO A 212 -13.75 7.29 31.88
N GLY A 213 -13.10 7.29 33.04
CA GLY A 213 -13.62 6.66 34.26
C GLY A 213 -13.65 5.12 34.24
N SER A 214 -13.29 4.47 33.12
CA SER A 214 -13.20 3.02 33.04
C SER A 214 -11.80 2.53 33.43
N THR A 215 -11.75 1.48 34.26
CA THR A 215 -10.52 0.72 34.53
C THR A 215 -10.26 -0.35 33.48
N THR A 216 -11.23 -0.63 32.61
CA THR A 216 -11.09 -1.61 31.52
C THR A 216 -10.34 -0.98 30.35
N THR A 217 -9.29 -1.65 29.89
CA THR A 217 -8.53 -1.22 28.71
C THR A 217 -8.84 -2.07 27.50
N PHE A 218 -8.73 -1.48 26.32
CA PHE A 218 -8.84 -2.12 25.02
C PHE A 218 -7.66 -1.74 24.13
N ARG A 219 -7.43 -2.52 23.07
CA ARG A 219 -6.36 -2.23 22.11
C ARG A 219 -6.82 -1.21 21.08
N CYS A 220 -6.11 -0.08 21.01
CA CYS A 220 -6.26 0.92 19.96
C CYS A 220 -4.96 1.00 19.13
N LEU A 221 -5.06 1.60 17.95
CA LEU A 221 -3.91 1.90 17.10
C LEU A 221 -3.82 3.41 16.94
N PHE A 222 -2.72 4.01 17.39
CA PHE A 222 -2.42 5.42 17.15
C PHE A 222 -1.75 5.57 15.78
N VAL A 223 -2.44 6.24 14.88
CA VAL A 223 -2.04 6.52 13.51
C VAL A 223 -1.52 7.95 13.46
N ASN A 224 -0.27 8.10 13.03
CA ASN A 224 0.38 9.40 12.92
C ASN A 224 1.24 9.39 11.68
N TRP A 225 0.78 10.09 10.64
CA TRP A 225 1.42 10.11 9.32
C TRP A 225 2.89 10.60 9.37
N TYR A 226 3.26 11.45 10.33
CA TYR A 226 4.66 11.89 10.52
C TYR A 226 5.63 10.74 10.84
N ARG A 227 5.10 9.59 11.26
CA ARG A 227 5.88 8.39 11.61
C ARG A 227 5.82 7.32 10.52
N ALA A 228 5.27 7.64 9.35
CA ALA A 228 5.15 6.70 8.23
C ALA A 228 6.49 6.10 7.86
N GLN A 229 6.47 4.78 7.65
CA GLN A 229 7.59 3.99 7.16
C GLN A 229 7.32 3.59 5.71
N GLY A 230 8.37 3.48 4.91
CA GLY A 230 8.25 3.20 3.48
C GLY A 230 7.84 4.47 2.73
N ALA A 231 7.07 4.29 1.66
CA ALA A 231 6.61 5.39 0.85
C ALA A 231 5.72 6.38 1.61
N THR A 232 6.09 7.65 1.50
CA THR A 232 5.29 8.76 2.04
C THR A 232 4.83 9.73 0.95
N SER A 233 5.56 9.83 -0.16
CA SER A 233 5.42 10.86 -1.21
C SER A 233 4.01 10.99 -1.80
N SER A 234 3.35 9.87 -2.10
CA SER A 234 1.97 9.80 -2.64
C SER A 234 0.90 10.33 -1.68
N TRP A 235 1.22 10.43 -0.38
CA TRP A 235 0.26 10.80 0.67
C TRP A 235 0.88 11.74 1.73
N THR A 236 1.91 12.51 1.39
CA THR A 236 2.49 13.59 2.24
C THR A 236 2.65 14.94 1.53
N GLY A 237 2.42 15.00 0.21
CA GLY A 237 2.76 16.16 -0.63
C GLY A 237 2.02 17.46 -0.30
N ASP A 238 0.75 17.36 0.11
CA ASP A 238 0.00 18.48 0.66
C ASP A 238 -0.83 18.01 1.85
N ARG A 239 -0.47 18.51 3.05
CA ARG A 239 -1.13 18.13 4.29
C ARG A 239 -2.55 18.66 4.38
N ASP A 240 -2.78 19.81 3.76
CA ASP A 240 -4.04 20.57 3.84
C ASP A 240 -4.81 20.53 2.51
N GLY A 241 -4.27 19.82 1.51
CA GLY A 241 -4.86 19.65 0.18
C GLY A 241 -6.22 18.96 0.19
N THR A 242 -6.71 18.61 -1.00
CA THR A 242 -8.03 18.00 -1.17
C THR A 242 -7.87 16.57 -1.71
N PRO A 243 -8.25 15.53 -0.93
CA PRO A 243 -8.59 15.57 0.49
C PRO A 243 -7.35 15.82 1.37
N PRO A 244 -7.53 16.30 2.62
CA PRO A 244 -6.41 16.60 3.51
C PRO A 244 -5.81 15.32 4.09
N LEU A 245 -4.60 15.43 4.64
CA LEU A 245 -4.06 14.37 5.48
C LEU A 245 -4.61 14.49 6.89
N ALA A 246 -5.26 13.42 7.33
CA ALA A 246 -5.77 13.33 8.69
C ALA A 246 -4.68 13.69 9.71
N LYS A 247 -5.02 14.55 10.68
CA LYS A 247 -4.21 14.75 11.89
C LYS A 247 -4.12 13.44 12.67
N PRO A 248 -3.15 13.26 13.60
CA PRO A 248 -3.01 12.01 14.33
C PRO A 248 -4.31 11.56 15.02
N TYR A 249 -4.60 10.27 14.96
CA TYR A 249 -5.86 9.72 15.45
C TYR A 249 -5.71 8.29 15.95
N TYR A 250 -6.71 7.83 16.69
CA TYR A 250 -6.80 6.48 17.22
C TYR A 250 -7.84 5.69 16.45
N VAL A 251 -7.51 4.46 16.09
CA VAL A 251 -8.44 3.52 15.45
C VAL A 251 -8.68 2.32 16.36
N PHE A 252 -9.95 2.01 16.58
CA PHE A 252 -10.35 0.82 17.32
C PHE A 252 -11.70 0.29 16.86
N ARG A 253 -12.05 -0.89 17.37
CA ARG A 253 -13.32 -1.55 17.11
C ARG A 253 -14.12 -1.57 18.40
N THR A 254 -15.42 -1.27 18.32
CA THR A 254 -16.37 -1.62 19.37
C THR A 254 -17.37 -2.65 18.84
N LYS A 255 -17.97 -3.43 19.74
CA LYS A 255 -19.05 -4.36 19.44
C LYS A 255 -20.30 -3.84 20.14
N GLY A 256 -21.31 -3.45 19.38
CA GLY A 256 -22.66 -3.23 19.87
C GLY A 256 -23.44 -4.54 19.94
N GLU A 257 -24.72 -4.45 20.31
CA GLU A 257 -25.61 -5.61 20.40
C GLU A 257 -25.81 -6.27 19.03
N THR A 258 -26.11 -5.46 18.01
CA THR A 258 -26.38 -5.93 16.64
C THR A 258 -25.17 -5.79 15.73
N TYR A 259 -24.43 -4.67 15.84
CA TYR A 259 -23.40 -4.30 14.87
C TYR A 259 -22.03 -4.08 15.51
N SER A 260 -20.97 -4.24 14.72
CA SER A 260 -19.63 -3.78 15.08
C SER A 260 -19.32 -2.45 14.42
N TYR A 261 -18.53 -1.62 15.08
CA TYR A 261 -18.17 -0.29 14.61
C TYR A 261 -16.67 -0.13 14.51
N GLU A 262 -16.21 0.58 13.48
CA GLU A 262 -14.89 1.21 13.48
C GLU A 262 -15.04 2.61 14.06
N TRP A 263 -14.19 2.94 15.02
CA TRP A 263 -14.04 4.29 15.54
C TRP A 263 -12.70 4.86 15.11
N ARG A 264 -12.73 6.14 14.74
CA ARG A 264 -11.56 7.00 14.57
C ARG A 264 -11.73 8.21 15.49
N VAL A 265 -10.75 8.46 16.34
CA VAL A 265 -10.82 9.53 17.35
C VAL A 265 -9.58 10.40 17.27
N TRP A 266 -9.78 11.71 17.13
CA TRP A 266 -8.74 12.74 17.13
C TRP A 266 -8.75 13.44 18.48
N LEU A 267 -7.77 13.14 19.33
CA LEU A 267 -7.65 13.80 20.62
C LEU A 267 -7.12 15.23 20.42
N SER A 268 -7.70 16.20 21.12
CA SER A 268 -7.27 17.61 21.10
C SER A 268 -5.77 17.74 21.38
N ALA A 269 -5.28 17.02 22.39
CA ALA A 269 -3.88 16.98 22.80
C ALA A 269 -2.91 16.50 21.69
N ASP A 270 -3.35 15.62 20.79
CA ASP A 270 -2.52 15.09 19.71
C ASP A 270 -2.62 15.91 18.40
N THR A 271 -3.70 16.69 18.24
CA THR A 271 -4.05 17.34 16.97
C THR A 271 -3.90 18.85 16.98
N GLY A 272 -4.05 19.47 18.16
CA GLY A 272 -4.21 20.91 18.35
C GLY A 272 -5.64 21.39 18.05
N PHE A 273 -6.61 20.49 17.88
CA PHE A 273 -8.01 20.85 17.74
C PHE A 273 -8.57 21.46 19.04
N PRO A 274 -9.58 22.35 18.95
CA PRO A 274 -10.17 22.98 20.14
C PRO A 274 -10.87 21.97 21.05
N THR A 275 -11.32 20.85 20.50
CA THR A 275 -11.91 19.72 21.24
C THR A 275 -11.50 18.41 20.59
N SER A 276 -11.56 17.33 21.37
CA SER A 276 -11.45 15.97 20.85
C SER A 276 -12.70 15.64 20.03
N VAL A 277 -12.52 14.96 18.90
CA VAL A 277 -13.62 14.60 17.99
C VAL A 277 -13.51 13.16 17.52
N GLY A 278 -14.64 12.57 17.19
CA GLY A 278 -14.72 11.19 16.76
C GLY A 278 -15.67 10.97 15.60
N MET A 279 -15.32 9.97 14.80
CA MET A 279 -16.15 9.46 13.73
C MET A 279 -16.28 7.96 13.89
N ARG A 280 -17.45 7.44 13.58
CA ARG A 280 -17.66 5.99 13.46
C ARG A 280 -18.38 5.63 12.19
N ARG A 281 -18.11 4.42 11.73
CA ARG A 281 -18.92 3.72 10.74
C ARG A 281 -19.33 2.35 11.27
N THR A 282 -20.46 1.88 10.79
CA THR A 282 -20.90 0.50 10.96
C THR A 282 -20.09 -0.41 10.03
N TYR A 283 -19.69 -1.59 10.50
CA TYR A 283 -19.04 -2.59 9.65
C TYR A 283 -19.99 -3.03 8.53
N GLY A 284 -19.47 -3.19 7.31
CA GLY A 284 -20.26 -3.51 6.12
C GLY A 284 -20.89 -2.30 5.44
N VAL A 285 -20.71 -1.09 5.98
CA VAL A 285 -21.32 0.13 5.46
C VAL A 285 -20.29 1.10 4.88
N ASN A 286 -20.65 1.74 3.77
CA ASN A 286 -19.85 2.74 3.07
C ASN A 286 -19.75 4.04 3.87
N SER A 287 -18.51 4.45 4.18
CA SER A 287 -18.24 5.69 4.90
C SER A 287 -18.71 6.94 4.15
N ARG A 288 -18.78 6.90 2.81
CA ARG A 288 -19.24 8.02 1.98
C ARG A 288 -20.73 8.33 2.13
N THR A 289 -21.50 7.47 2.78
CA THR A 289 -22.95 7.65 2.97
C THR A 289 -23.41 7.50 4.41
N GLU A 290 -22.61 6.88 5.28
CA GLU A 290 -22.99 6.61 6.68
C GLU A 290 -21.78 6.74 7.62
N LEU A 291 -21.32 7.98 7.80
CA LEU A 291 -20.45 8.34 8.91
C LEU A 291 -21.26 9.06 9.99
N LEU A 292 -21.07 8.60 11.23
CA LEU A 292 -21.64 9.25 12.40
C LEU A 292 -20.54 10.00 13.14
N TYR A 293 -20.76 11.30 13.32
CA TYR A 293 -19.86 12.21 14.01
C TYR A 293 -20.23 12.30 15.49
N SER A 294 -19.23 12.46 16.35
CA SER A 294 -19.41 12.71 17.77
C SER A 294 -18.33 13.66 18.26
N ASP A 295 -18.75 14.76 18.87
CA ASP A 295 -17.93 15.71 19.63
C ASP A 295 -17.76 15.29 21.11
N SER A 296 -18.42 14.20 21.50
CA SER A 296 -18.50 13.68 22.87
C SER A 296 -17.77 12.34 23.05
N VAL A 297 -17.28 11.73 21.97
CA VAL A 297 -16.49 10.50 22.11
C VAL A 297 -15.18 10.82 22.78
N SER A 298 -14.95 10.13 23.88
CA SER A 298 -13.82 10.36 24.76
C SER A 298 -13.09 9.06 24.99
N ILE A 299 -11.77 9.08 24.82
CA ILE A 299 -10.89 7.95 25.13
C ILE A 299 -9.65 8.49 25.83
N CYS A 300 -9.01 7.62 26.60
CA CYS A 300 -7.69 7.84 27.17
C CYS A 300 -6.70 6.85 26.56
N ASP A 301 -5.54 7.31 26.10
CA ASP A 301 -4.37 6.50 25.82
C ASP A 301 -3.59 6.26 27.12
N VAL A 302 -3.81 5.09 27.70
CA VAL A 302 -3.25 4.67 28.98
C VAL A 302 -1.73 4.50 28.91
N ASP A 303 -1.19 4.22 27.72
CA ASP A 303 0.26 4.07 27.56
C ASP A 303 0.99 5.42 27.49
N ARG A 304 0.27 6.51 27.21
CA ARG A 304 0.82 7.88 27.16
C ARG A 304 0.29 8.82 28.24
N ASP A 305 -0.71 8.40 29.00
CA ASP A 305 -1.43 9.23 29.97
C ASP A 305 -2.05 10.48 29.31
N VAL A 306 -2.70 10.28 28.16
CA VAL A 306 -3.37 11.34 27.37
C VAL A 306 -4.84 11.01 27.26
N CYS A 307 -5.72 11.94 27.65
CA CYS A 307 -7.17 11.81 27.52
C CYS A 307 -7.76 12.92 26.66
N SER A 308 -8.93 12.65 26.11
CA SER A 308 -9.79 13.61 25.41
C SER A 308 -10.25 14.76 26.27
#